data_AF-A0A0B0D2I9-F1
#
_entry.id   AF-A0A0B0D2I9-F1
#
_cell.length_a   1.000
_cell.length_b   1.000
_cell.length_c   1.000
_cell.angle_alpha   90.00
_cell.angle_beta   90.00
_cell.angle_gamma   90.00
#
_symmetry.space_group_name_H-M   'P 1'
#
loop_
_entity.id
_entity.type
_entity.pdbx_description
1 polymer ?
#
loop_
_entity_poly.entity_id
_entity_poly.type
_entity_poly.pdbx_seq_one_letter_code
_entity_poly.pdbx_strand_id
1 'polypeptide(L)'
;MDEKISVSVRELVTYVYQTGSIDNRFRSSSSLTEGTVIHQEVQGNYKEDDEKEVYLEHSFVEEGLTIHLQGRCDGILTTEDGPVIDEIKSTSLDINELTEETHPVYWAQAKGYAFMYALRESLDRVQLQLTYVQKQTKEK
;
A
#
# COMPACT_ATOMS: atom_id res chain seq x y z
N MET A 1 -7.20 30.43 -11.15
CA MET A 1 -6.57 29.17 -11.58
C MET A 1 -6.53 28.33 -10.33
N ASP A 2 -7.34 27.29 -10.28
CA ASP A 2 -7.34 26.40 -9.13
C ASP A 2 -5.99 25.68 -9.13
N GLU A 3 -5.26 25.78 -8.02
CA GLU A 3 -3.95 25.16 -7.89
C GLU A 3 -4.15 23.65 -7.78
N LYS A 4 -3.36 22.85 -8.51
CA LYS A 4 -3.45 21.38 -8.46
C LYS A 4 -2.16 20.80 -7.94
N ILE A 5 -2.27 20.04 -6.86
CA ILE A 5 -1.16 19.28 -6.27
C ILE A 5 -1.46 17.80 -6.41
N SER A 6 -0.54 17.04 -7.01
CA SER A 6 -0.62 15.58 -7.06
C SER A 6 0.30 14.99 -6.00
N VAL A 7 -0.21 14.07 -5.20
CA VAL A 7 0.54 13.39 -4.14
C VAL A 7 0.23 11.90 -4.18
N SER A 8 1.25 11.05 -4.03
CA SER A 8 1.00 9.62 -3.91
C SER A 8 0.56 9.25 -2.50
N VAL A 9 -0.27 8.20 -2.36
CA VAL A 9 -0.64 7.64 -1.05
C VAL A 9 0.60 7.33 -0.22
N ARG A 10 1.61 6.72 -0.84
CA ARG A 10 2.88 6.37 -0.18
C ARG A 10 3.59 7.60 0.36
N GLU A 11 3.73 8.67 -0.43
CA GLU A 11 4.37 9.92 0.03
C GLU A 11 3.60 10.53 1.19
N LEU A 12 2.27 10.63 1.07
CA LEU A 12 1.41 11.21 2.11
C LEU A 12 1.54 10.47 3.44
N VAL A 13 1.37 9.14 3.43
CA VAL A 13 1.42 8.36 4.68
C VAL A 13 2.83 8.29 5.24
N THR A 14 3.85 8.25 4.39
CA THR A 14 5.25 8.29 4.86
C THR A 14 5.52 9.60 5.57
N TYR A 15 5.05 10.73 5.02
CA TYR A 15 5.18 12.04 5.64
C TYR A 15 4.44 12.12 6.98
N VAL A 16 3.18 11.67 7.03
CA VAL A 16 2.35 11.71 8.25
C VAL A 16 2.93 10.84 9.37
N TYR A 17 3.49 9.67 9.04
CA TYR A 17 4.10 8.75 10.00
C TYR A 17 5.60 8.96 10.20
N GLN A 18 6.18 10.02 9.61
CA GLN A 18 7.60 10.29 9.76
C GLN A 18 7.90 10.72 11.20
N THR A 19 8.75 9.95 11.87
CA THR A 19 9.18 10.20 13.25
C THR A 19 10.69 9.98 13.36
N GLY A 20 11.35 10.59 14.36
CA GLY A 20 12.78 10.40 14.61
C GLY A 20 13.70 11.51 14.09
N SER A 21 14.98 11.17 13.88
CA SER A 21 16.05 12.10 13.50
C SER A 21 16.08 12.36 11.98
N ILE A 22 16.54 13.55 11.55
CA ILE A 22 16.63 14.03 10.15
C ILE A 22 17.76 13.31 9.36
N ASP A 23 18.19 12.13 9.81
CA ASP A 23 19.33 11.41 9.23
C ASP A 23 18.87 10.51 8.07
N ASN A 24 19.09 10.98 6.84
CA ASN A 24 18.53 10.39 5.62
C ASN A 24 19.44 9.34 4.96
N ARG A 25 20.17 8.54 5.76
CA ARG A 25 21.12 7.55 5.23
C ARG A 25 20.41 6.48 4.38
N PHE A 26 20.88 6.38 3.14
CA PHE A 26 20.28 5.72 1.97
C PHE A 26 19.82 4.26 2.16
N ARG A 27 18.64 3.93 1.61
CA ARG A 27 18.27 2.55 1.24
C ARG A 27 18.98 2.16 -0.07
N SER A 28 19.65 1.02 -0.13
CA SER A 28 20.41 0.58 -1.31
C SER A 28 19.50 0.15 -2.47
N SER A 29 19.93 0.36 -3.72
CA SER A 29 19.19 -0.03 -4.93
C SER A 29 18.88 -1.53 -5.01
N SER A 30 19.74 -2.39 -4.44
CA SER A 30 19.52 -3.84 -4.36
C SER A 30 18.24 -4.22 -3.63
N SER A 31 17.86 -3.45 -2.60
CA SER A 31 16.66 -3.71 -1.80
C SER A 31 15.35 -3.48 -2.57
N LEU A 32 15.38 -2.65 -3.61
CA LEU A 32 14.21 -2.33 -4.45
C LEU A 32 13.93 -3.46 -5.46
N THR A 33 14.96 -3.98 -6.13
CA THR A 33 14.80 -5.07 -7.10
C THR A 33 14.27 -6.35 -6.46
N GLU A 34 14.80 -6.69 -5.27
CA GLU A 34 14.35 -7.85 -4.49
C GLU A 34 12.88 -7.73 -4.07
N GLY A 35 12.44 -6.53 -3.69
CA GLY A 35 11.04 -6.25 -3.36
C GLY A 35 10.11 -6.52 -4.54
N THR A 36 10.46 -6.04 -5.74
CA THR A 36 9.64 -6.27 -6.95
C THR A 36 9.49 -7.75 -7.27
N VAL A 37 10.56 -8.55 -7.15
CA VAL A 37 10.49 -10.01 -7.38
C VAL A 37 9.55 -10.67 -6.37
N ILE A 38 9.60 -10.27 -5.10
CA ILE A 38 8.70 -10.77 -4.06
C ILE A 38 7.24 -10.44 -4.38
N HIS A 39 6.94 -9.22 -4.82
CA HIS A 39 5.57 -8.84 -5.20
C HIS A 39 5.08 -9.71 -6.35
N GLN A 40 5.91 -9.91 -7.39
CA GLN A 40 5.59 -10.78 -8.51
C GLN A 40 5.34 -12.24 -8.10
N GLU A 41 6.12 -12.78 -7.16
CA GLU A 41 5.94 -14.12 -6.60
C GLU A 41 4.61 -14.25 -5.84
N VAL A 42 4.24 -13.26 -5.02
CA VAL A 42 2.98 -13.25 -4.28
C VAL A 42 1.79 -13.13 -5.24
N GLN A 43 1.83 -12.16 -6.15
CA GLN A 43 0.78 -11.92 -7.15
C GLN A 43 0.67 -13.05 -8.18
N GLY A 44 1.70 -13.89 -8.33
CA GLY A 44 1.63 -15.10 -9.15
C GLY A 44 0.66 -16.15 -8.61
N ASN A 45 0.30 -16.06 -7.32
CA ASN A 45 -0.65 -16.96 -6.67
C ASN A 45 -2.06 -16.39 -6.56
N TYR A 46 -2.30 -15.19 -7.12
CA TYR A 46 -3.62 -14.59 -7.17
C TYR A 46 -4.55 -15.43 -8.05
N LYS A 47 -5.83 -15.46 -7.69
CA LYS A 47 -6.88 -16.16 -8.43
C LYS A 47 -7.26 -15.40 -9.69
N GLU A 48 -8.08 -16.01 -10.53
CA GLU A 48 -8.56 -15.41 -11.79
C GLU A 48 -9.32 -14.10 -11.57
N ASP A 49 -10.11 -14.02 -10.48
CA ASP A 49 -10.91 -12.84 -10.12
C ASP A 49 -10.16 -11.83 -9.23
N ASP A 50 -8.89 -12.09 -8.91
CA ASP A 50 -8.06 -11.17 -8.14
C ASP A 50 -7.33 -10.19 -9.08
N GLU A 51 -7.30 -8.91 -8.71
CA GLU A 51 -6.57 -7.90 -9.47
C GLU A 51 -5.21 -7.59 -8.83
N LYS A 52 -4.20 -7.32 -9.64
CA LYS A 52 -2.86 -6.91 -9.18
C LYS A 52 -2.47 -5.56 -9.77
N GLU A 53 -1.67 -4.80 -9.01
CA GLU A 53 -1.12 -3.50 -9.43
C GLU A 53 -2.21 -2.50 -9.88
N VAL A 54 -3.30 -2.39 -9.12
CA VAL A 54 -4.47 -1.59 -9.46
C VAL A 54 -4.20 -0.10 -9.23
N TYR A 55 -4.32 0.71 -10.27
CA TYR A 55 -4.25 2.17 -10.14
C TYR A 55 -5.54 2.72 -9.51
N LEU A 56 -5.36 3.55 -8.49
CA LEU A 56 -6.42 4.21 -7.74
C LEU A 56 -6.11 5.69 -7.61
N GLU A 57 -7.14 6.51 -7.73
CA GLU A 57 -7.03 7.95 -7.58
C GLU A 57 -8.32 8.57 -7.05
N HIS A 58 -8.18 9.70 -6.35
CA HIS A 58 -9.28 10.53 -5.91
C HIS A 58 -8.83 11.99 -5.84
N SER A 59 -9.73 12.93 -6.16
CA SER A 59 -9.41 14.36 -6.09
C SER A 59 -10.32 15.06 -5.09
N PHE A 60 -9.72 15.75 -4.14
CA PHE A 60 -10.39 16.60 -3.16
C PHE A 60 -10.27 18.06 -3.62
N VAL A 61 -11.35 18.83 -3.48
CA VAL A 61 -11.39 20.24 -3.90
C VAL A 61 -11.79 21.08 -2.70
N GLU A 62 -10.83 21.83 -2.16
CA GLU A 62 -11.03 22.66 -0.95
C GLU A 62 -10.39 24.03 -1.14
N GLU A 63 -11.12 25.11 -0.85
CA GLU A 63 -10.60 26.49 -0.87
C GLU A 63 -9.86 26.92 -2.17
N GLY A 64 -10.24 26.37 -3.32
CA GLY A 64 -9.57 26.66 -4.61
C GLY A 64 -8.29 25.86 -4.86
N LEU A 65 -8.00 24.88 -4.00
CA LEU A 65 -6.93 23.90 -4.17
C LEU A 65 -7.53 22.53 -4.51
N THR A 66 -7.02 21.91 -5.57
CA THR A 66 -7.31 20.52 -5.92
C THR A 66 -6.16 19.62 -5.47
N ILE A 67 -6.42 18.75 -4.51
CA ILE A 67 -5.49 17.71 -4.09
C ILE A 67 -5.84 16.42 -4.82
N HIS A 68 -4.94 15.97 -5.68
CA HIS A 68 -5.07 14.73 -6.41
C HIS A 68 -4.24 13.65 -5.72
N LEU A 69 -4.94 12.78 -4.97
CA LEU A 69 -4.35 11.62 -4.31
C LEU A 69 -4.36 10.44 -5.28
N GLN A 70 -3.23 9.77 -5.44
CA GLN A 70 -3.12 8.62 -6.34
C GLN A 70 -2.16 7.55 -5.85
N GLY A 71 -2.26 6.35 -6.41
CA GLY A 71 -1.22 5.34 -6.26
C GLY A 71 -1.63 4.00 -6.83
N ARG A 72 -0.77 3.02 -6.63
CA ARG A 72 -0.95 1.67 -7.14
C ARG A 72 -1.05 0.70 -5.97
N CYS A 73 -2.22 0.10 -5.84
CA CYS A 73 -2.51 -0.95 -4.86
C CYS A 73 -1.88 -2.26 -5.34
N ASP A 74 -1.23 -3.00 -4.45
CA ASP A 74 -0.55 -4.25 -4.82
C ASP A 74 -1.56 -5.33 -5.25
N GLY A 75 -2.67 -5.48 -4.52
CA GLY A 75 -3.74 -6.40 -4.90
C GLY A 75 -5.13 -6.02 -4.42
N ILE A 76 -6.14 -6.46 -5.17
CA ILE A 76 -7.55 -6.46 -4.77
C ILE A 76 -8.04 -7.89 -4.90
N LEU A 77 -8.23 -8.56 -3.77
CA LEU A 77 -8.61 -9.96 -3.72
C LEU A 77 -10.13 -10.10 -3.61
N THR A 78 -10.69 -11.01 -4.39
CA THR A 78 -12.13 -11.28 -4.40
C THR A 78 -12.44 -12.42 -3.42
N THR A 79 -13.26 -12.13 -2.41
CA THR A 79 -13.70 -13.11 -1.41
C THR A 79 -15.22 -13.15 -1.29
N GLU A 80 -15.76 -14.19 -0.65
CA GLU A 80 -17.21 -14.31 -0.40
C GLU A 80 -17.75 -13.17 0.48
N ASP A 81 -16.92 -12.61 1.35
CA ASP A 81 -17.26 -11.52 2.27
C ASP A 81 -16.99 -10.12 1.67
N GLY A 82 -16.59 -10.06 0.39
CA GLY A 82 -16.30 -8.83 -0.34
C GLY A 82 -14.82 -8.63 -0.70
N PRO A 83 -14.46 -7.47 -1.27
CA PRO A 83 -13.10 -7.20 -1.71
C PRO A 83 -12.15 -6.96 -0.54
N VAL A 84 -10.94 -7.49 -0.66
CA VAL A 84 -9.82 -7.29 0.27
C VAL A 84 -8.71 -6.51 -0.45
N ILE A 85 -8.34 -5.37 0.12
CA ILE A 85 -7.17 -4.62 -0.33
C ILE A 85 -5.93 -5.23 0.30
N ASP A 86 -5.06 -5.79 -0.53
CA ASP A 86 -3.80 -6.41 -0.12
C ASP A 86 -2.63 -5.46 -0.42
N GLU A 87 -1.79 -5.24 0.59
CA GLU A 87 -0.53 -4.51 0.47
C GLU A 87 0.64 -5.44 0.84
N ILE A 88 1.56 -5.65 -0.10
CA ILE A 88 2.66 -6.59 0.04
C ILE A 88 3.90 -5.88 0.59
N LYS A 89 4.60 -6.50 1.52
CA LYS A 89 5.82 -5.98 2.14
C LYS A 89 6.88 -7.06 2.27
N SER A 90 8.09 -6.76 1.81
CA SER A 90 9.25 -7.60 2.12
C SER A 90 9.94 -7.13 3.40
N THR A 91 10.33 -8.08 4.26
CA THR A 91 11.02 -7.81 5.51
C THR A 91 12.29 -8.64 5.66
N SER A 92 13.26 -8.10 6.39
CA SER A 92 14.43 -8.87 6.86
C SER A 92 14.24 -9.40 8.29
N LEU A 93 13.20 -8.95 8.99
CA LEU A 93 12.86 -9.42 10.34
C LEU A 93 12.31 -10.84 10.28
N ASP A 94 12.34 -11.54 11.41
CA ASP A 94 11.59 -12.77 11.57
C ASP A 94 10.09 -12.45 11.51
N ILE A 95 9.32 -13.28 10.80
CA ILE A 95 7.89 -13.08 10.64
C ILE A 95 7.16 -13.20 11.98
N ASN A 96 7.70 -14.00 12.91
CA ASN A 96 7.16 -14.18 14.26
C ASN A 96 7.39 -12.94 15.14
N GLU A 97 8.26 -12.02 14.74
CA GLU A 97 8.49 -10.74 15.42
C GLU A 97 7.58 -9.62 14.87
N LEU A 98 6.87 -9.88 13.78
CA LEU A 98 5.93 -8.92 13.23
C LEU A 98 4.63 -8.93 14.02
N THR A 99 4.18 -7.73 14.34
CA THR A 99 2.86 -7.46 14.93
C THR A 99 2.17 -6.41 14.08
N GLU A 100 0.86 -6.24 14.28
CA GLU A 100 0.09 -5.20 13.59
C GLU A 100 0.65 -3.78 13.84
N GLU A 101 1.34 -3.57 14.96
CA GLU A 101 1.92 -2.29 15.37
C GLU A 101 3.36 -2.08 14.88
N THR A 102 4.01 -3.10 14.31
CA THR A 102 5.42 -3.02 13.92
C THR A 102 5.65 -1.96 12.84
N HIS A 103 4.71 -1.83 11.88
CA HIS A 103 4.81 -0.88 10.77
C HIS A 103 3.46 -0.19 10.49
N PRO A 104 3.02 0.77 11.33
CA PRO A 104 1.71 1.39 11.19
C PRO A 104 1.55 2.18 9.87
N VAL A 105 2.65 2.64 9.29
CA VAL A 105 2.68 3.30 7.97
C VAL A 105 2.17 2.40 6.84
N TYR A 106 2.36 1.08 6.92
CA TYR A 106 1.88 0.15 5.88
C TYR A 106 0.36 -0.02 5.95
N TRP A 107 -0.20 -0.09 7.17
CA TRP A 107 -1.65 -0.02 7.34
C TRP A 107 -2.23 1.31 6.86
N ALA A 108 -1.54 2.43 7.09
CA ALA A 108 -1.98 3.72 6.57
C ALA A 108 -2.01 3.75 5.04
N GLN A 109 -1.03 3.11 4.39
CA GLN A 109 -0.99 2.98 2.94
C GLN A 109 -2.19 2.14 2.42
N ALA A 110 -2.42 0.95 2.99
CA ALA A 110 -3.55 0.09 2.65
C ALA A 110 -4.91 0.79 2.87
N LYS A 111 -5.05 1.54 3.97
CA LYS A 111 -6.25 2.36 4.25
C LYS A 111 -6.48 3.43 3.19
N GLY A 112 -5.41 4.08 2.69
CA GLY A 112 -5.50 5.05 1.60
C GLY A 112 -6.04 4.43 0.32
N TYR A 113 -5.55 3.23 -0.04
CA TYR A 113 -6.07 2.49 -1.20
C TYR A 113 -7.51 2.03 -1.00
N ALA A 114 -7.84 1.46 0.16
CA ALA A 114 -9.21 1.05 0.46
C ALA A 114 -10.20 2.20 0.47
N PHE A 115 -9.82 3.38 0.97
CA PHE A 115 -10.66 4.56 0.88
C PHE A 115 -10.99 4.91 -0.58
N MET A 116 -9.98 5.01 -1.44
CA MET A 116 -10.19 5.35 -2.86
C MET A 116 -10.99 4.28 -3.59
N TYR A 117 -10.73 3.00 -3.31
CA TYR A 117 -11.46 1.89 -3.90
C TYR A 117 -12.91 1.84 -3.42
N ALA A 118 -13.16 2.01 -2.12
CA ALA A 118 -14.51 2.05 -1.56
C ALA A 118 -15.35 3.18 -2.17
N LEU A 119 -14.76 4.36 -2.39
CA LEU A 119 -15.44 5.45 -3.09
C LEU A 119 -15.73 5.12 -4.55
N ARG A 120 -14.78 4.51 -5.26
CA ARG A 120 -14.93 4.14 -6.68
C ARG A 120 -16.06 3.12 -6.87
N GLU A 121 -16.12 2.11 -6.02
CA GLU A 121 -17.10 1.01 -6.10
C GLU A 121 -18.37 1.25 -5.26
N SER A 122 -18.49 2.41 -4.61
CA SER A 122 -19.61 2.74 -3.71
C SER A 122 -19.85 1.71 -2.59
N LEU A 123 -18.78 1.32 -1.90
CA LEU A 123 -18.80 0.33 -0.83
C LEU A 123 -18.82 1.00 0.56
N ASP A 124 -19.68 0.50 1.46
CA ASP A 124 -19.72 0.94 2.86
C ASP A 124 -18.53 0.40 3.69
N ARG A 125 -17.97 -0.74 3.27
CA ARG A 125 -16.88 -1.44 3.95
C ARG A 125 -15.98 -2.16 2.96
N VAL A 126 -14.69 -2.19 3.29
CA VAL A 126 -13.66 -2.90 2.55
C VAL A 126 -12.72 -3.56 3.55
N GLN A 127 -12.27 -4.77 3.25
CA GLN A 127 -11.33 -5.49 4.10
C GLN A 127 -9.90 -5.12 3.73
N LEU A 128 -8.99 -5.23 4.70
CA LEU A 128 -7.58 -4.89 4.53
C LEU A 128 -6.71 -6.08 4.91
N GLN A 129 -5.65 -6.31 4.15
CA GLN A 129 -4.64 -7.30 4.43
C GLN A 129 -3.25 -6.69 4.20
N LEU A 130 -2.31 -7.04 5.09
CA LEU A 130 -0.88 -6.85 4.84
C LEU A 130 -0.25 -8.22 4.64
N THR A 131 0.36 -8.44 3.47
CA THR A 131 1.10 -9.66 3.19
C THR A 131 2.59 -9.41 3.40
N TYR A 132 3.16 -9.99 4.45
CA TYR A 132 4.60 -9.93 4.68
C TYR A 132 5.30 -11.11 4.02
N VAL A 133 6.50 -10.87 3.49
CA VAL A 133 7.37 -11.94 2.99
C VAL A 133 8.78 -11.73 3.53
N GLN A 134 9.29 -12.73 4.25
CA GLN A 134 10.65 -12.70 4.73
C GLN A 134 11.63 -12.95 3.56
N LYS A 135 12.59 -12.04 3.38
CA LYS A 135 13.50 -12.05 2.22
C LYS A 135 14.36 -13.30 2.09
N GLN A 136 14.86 -13.82 3.22
CA GLN A 136 15.80 -14.95 3.22
C GLN A 136 15.12 -16.31 3.03
N THR A 137 14.00 -16.54 3.72
CA THR A 137 13.31 -17.83 3.73
C THR A 137 12.16 -17.89 2.74
N LYS A 138 11.67 -16.74 2.26
CA LYS A 138 10.43 -16.59 1.48
C LYS A 138 9.17 -17.04 2.23
N GLU A 139 9.25 -17.16 3.56
CA GLU A 139 8.10 -17.38 4.42
C GLU A 139 7.15 -16.17 4.37
N LYS A 140 5.85 -16.46 4.50
CA LYS A 140 4.74 -15.50 4.44
C LYS A 140 3.91 -15.56 5.70
#